data_AF-A0A8C1KSL0-F1
#
_entry.id   AF-A0A8C1KSL0-F1
#
_cell.length_a   1.000
_cell.length_b   1.000
_cell.length_c   1.000
_cell.angle_alpha   90.00
_cell.angle_beta   90.00
_cell.angle_gamma   90.00
#
_symmetry.space_group_name_H-M   'P 1'
#
loop_
_entity.id
_entity.type
_entity.pdbx_description
1 polymer ?
#
loop_
_entity_poly.entity_id
_entity_poly.type
_entity_poly.pdbx_seq_one_letter_code
_entity_poly.pdbx_strand_id
1 'polypeptide(L)'
;MGSGEQSQGFAFKRKEKIKHEYNKLLRNIYIYIYIYIHTHTHTHKYTNSHKTPFIQRKEKQKMSSYQKTKQEYERIKEEKAQKREEALKKYKEKKTATYQLLKRKTKKGQPNLNLHMELLLQKIEAQRK
;
A
#
# COMPACT_ATOMS: atom_id res chain seq x y z
N MET A 1 2.67 30.21 29.75
CA MET A 1 3.19 30.92 28.56
C MET A 1 3.89 29.90 27.68
N GLY A 2 3.38 29.69 26.46
CA GLY A 2 3.77 28.56 25.59
C GLY A 2 5.19 28.71 25.04
N SER A 3 5.97 27.63 25.13
CA SER A 3 7.31 27.50 24.56
C SER A 3 7.22 27.50 23.03
N GLY A 4 7.77 28.54 22.40
CA GLY A 4 7.78 28.72 20.95
C GLY A 4 8.72 27.75 20.25
N GLU A 5 8.24 26.55 19.95
CA GLU A 5 8.87 25.67 18.96
C GLU A 5 8.51 26.18 17.56
N GLN A 6 9.28 27.18 17.12
CA GLN A 6 9.25 27.66 15.74
C GLN A 6 9.59 26.48 14.81
N SER A 7 8.65 26.15 13.93
CA SER A 7 8.82 25.13 12.90
C SER A 7 10.02 25.48 12.01
N GLN A 8 11.15 24.79 12.23
CA GLN A 8 12.35 25.01 11.41
C GLN A 8 12.05 24.71 9.93
N GLY A 9 12.37 25.66 9.05
CA GLY A 9 12.07 25.61 7.61
C GLY A 9 12.83 24.53 6.83
N PHE A 10 12.49 24.37 5.55
CA PHE A 10 13.05 23.33 4.66
C PHE A 10 14.58 23.33 4.58
N ALA A 11 15.20 24.52 4.52
CA ALA A 11 16.64 24.67 4.47
C ALA A 11 17.34 24.09 5.73
N PHE A 12 16.76 24.32 6.91
CA PHE A 12 17.28 23.80 8.17
C PHE A 12 17.19 22.26 8.22
N LYS A 13 16.02 21.70 7.85
CA LYS A 13 15.83 20.23 7.78
C LYS A 13 16.82 19.56 6.83
N ARG A 14 17.11 20.20 5.69
CA ARG A 14 18.10 19.70 4.73
C ARG A 14 19.52 19.72 5.30
N LYS A 15 19.90 20.79 6.00
CA LYS A 15 21.21 20.90 6.69
C LYS A 15 21.39 19.81 7.75
N GLU A 16 20.38 19.58 8.58
CA GLU A 16 20.41 18.52 9.59
C GLU A 16 20.51 17.13 8.97
N LYS A 17 19.79 16.88 7.87
CA LYS A 17 19.88 15.61 7.13
C LYS A 17 21.30 15.37 6.59
N ILE A 18 21.93 16.38 6.01
CA ILE A 18 23.31 16.29 5.50
C ILE A 18 24.28 15.99 6.65
N LYS A 19 24.16 16.69 7.77
CA LYS A 19 24.97 16.47 8.98
C LYS A 19 24.82 15.03 9.52
N HIS A 20 23.59 14.53 9.55
CA HIS A 20 23.31 13.17 10.00
C HIS A 20 23.95 12.11 9.09
N GLU A 21 23.81 12.24 7.77
CA GLU A 21 24.42 11.31 6.81
C GLU A 21 25.96 11.33 6.90
N TYR A 22 26.57 12.51 7.05
CA TYR A 22 28.02 12.63 7.24
C TYR A 22 28.50 11.90 8.51
N ASN A 23 27.84 12.13 9.65
CA ASN A 23 28.18 11.47 10.91
C ASN A 23 28.00 9.94 10.85
N LYS A 24 27.00 9.48 10.11
CA LYS A 24 26.76 8.05 9.86
C LYS A 24 27.91 7.41 9.08
N LEU A 25 28.39 8.08 8.02
CA LEU A 25 29.54 7.62 7.24
C LEU A 25 30.81 7.57 8.09
N LEU A 26 31.07 8.63 8.89
CA LEU A 26 32.21 8.66 9.80
C LEU A 26 32.20 7.50 10.81
N ARG A 27 31.03 7.21 11.40
CA ARG A 27 30.86 6.10 12.34
C ARG A 27 31.19 4.75 11.69
N ASN A 28 30.75 4.53 10.45
CA ASN A 28 31.02 3.29 9.73
C ASN A 28 32.51 3.12 9.42
N ILE A 29 33.18 4.20 9.01
CA ILE A 29 34.62 4.20 8.74
C ILE A 29 35.40 3.90 10.02
N TYR A 30 35.05 4.55 11.13
CA TYR A 30 35.69 4.32 12.43
C TYR A 30 35.56 2.86 12.90
N ILE A 31 34.35 2.29 12.79
CA ILE A 31 34.10 0.88 13.14
C ILE A 31 34.94 -0.07 12.27
N TYR A 32 35.01 0.19 10.96
CA TYR A 32 35.82 -0.61 10.05
C TYR A 32 37.31 -0.57 10.41
N ILE A 33 37.85 0.63 10.66
CA ILE A 33 39.25 0.81 11.07
C ILE A 33 39.53 0.09 12.40
N TYR A 34 38.64 0.22 13.39
CA TYR A 34 38.79 -0.45 14.68
C TYR A 34 38.83 -1.98 14.52
N ILE A 35 37.93 -2.56 13.74
CA ILE A 35 37.91 -4.00 13.46
C ILE A 35 39.17 -4.41 12.69
N TYR A 36 39.59 -3.64 11.69
CA TYR A 36 40.78 -3.93 10.90
C TYR A 36 42.05 -3.94 11.78
N ILE A 37 42.22 -2.91 12.61
CA ILE A 37 43.33 -2.84 13.56
C ILE A 37 43.26 -4.01 14.54
N HIS A 38 42.10 -4.28 15.17
CA HIS A 38 41.96 -5.36 16.15
C HIS A 38 42.23 -6.76 15.56
N THR A 39 41.92 -6.96 14.28
CA THR A 39 42.17 -8.23 13.58
C THR A 39 43.61 -8.37 13.08
N HIS A 40 44.28 -7.27 12.70
CA HIS A 40 45.63 -7.29 12.09
C HIS A 40 46.76 -7.02 13.08
N THR A 41 46.49 -6.52 14.29
CA THR A 41 47.51 -6.35 15.35
C THR A 41 47.51 -7.47 16.39
N HIS A 42 46.68 -8.51 16.23
CA HIS A 42 46.61 -9.62 17.19
C HIS A 42 47.74 -10.64 16.96
N THR A 43 48.93 -10.30 17.44
CA THR A 43 50.01 -11.28 17.65
C THR A 43 49.62 -12.22 18.79
N HIS A 44 49.54 -13.50 18.44
CA HIS A 44 49.00 -14.62 19.17
C HIS A 44 49.72 -14.90 20.52
N LYS A 45 49.04 -14.69 21.67
CA LYS A 45 49.34 -15.37 22.97
C LYS A 45 48.09 -15.46 23.89
N TYR A 46 47.64 -16.70 24.15
CA TYR A 46 46.68 -17.21 25.17
C TYR A 46 45.21 -16.72 25.07
N THR A 47 44.13 -17.48 25.29
CA THR A 47 43.81 -18.88 25.62
C THR A 47 42.36 -19.17 25.21
N ASN A 48 42.02 -20.46 25.08
CA ASN A 48 40.67 -20.99 25.02
C ASN A 48 39.72 -20.31 26.03
N SER A 49 38.77 -19.53 25.51
CA SER A 49 37.55 -19.16 26.23
C SER A 49 36.38 -19.36 25.27
N HIS A 50 35.42 -20.15 25.73
CA HIS A 50 34.27 -20.65 25.00
C HIS A 50 33.51 -19.52 24.28
N LYS A 51 33.71 -19.38 22.97
CA LYS A 51 32.79 -18.60 22.12
C LYS A 51 31.57 -19.48 21.85
N THR A 52 30.57 -19.36 22.69
CA THR A 52 29.22 -19.88 22.39
C THR A 52 28.78 -19.28 21.05
N PRO A 53 28.19 -20.06 20.12
CA PRO A 53 27.59 -19.48 18.94
C PRO A 53 26.35 -18.74 19.43
N PHE A 54 26.47 -17.43 19.61
CA PHE A 54 25.33 -16.55 19.83
C PHE A 54 24.43 -16.70 18.61
N ILE A 55 23.42 -17.56 18.71
CA ILE A 55 22.36 -17.69 17.72
C ILE A 55 21.64 -16.34 17.77
N GLN A 56 22.04 -15.44 16.89
CA GLN A 56 21.28 -14.24 16.57
C GLN A 56 19.99 -14.73 15.94
N ARG A 57 18.97 -14.96 16.77
CA ARG A 57 17.59 -15.06 16.31
C ARG A 57 17.35 -13.76 15.54
N LYS A 58 17.36 -13.81 14.20
CA LYS A 58 16.99 -12.67 13.36
C LYS A 58 15.55 -12.34 13.70
N GLU A 59 15.35 -11.45 14.66
CA GLU A 59 14.05 -10.90 14.95
C GLU A 59 13.59 -10.22 13.66
N LYS A 60 12.52 -10.74 13.06
CA LYS A 60 11.95 -10.15 11.84
C LYS A 60 11.68 -8.69 12.17
N GLN A 61 12.38 -7.78 11.50
CA GLN A 61 12.16 -6.35 11.69
C GLN A 61 10.67 -6.07 11.50
N LYS A 62 10.03 -5.58 12.56
CA LYS A 62 8.64 -5.14 12.50
C LYS A 62 8.58 -3.96 11.54
N MET A 63 7.61 -3.97 10.63
CA MET A 63 7.46 -2.87 9.68
C MET A 63 7.30 -1.53 10.42
N SER A 64 7.98 -0.52 9.90
CA SER A 64 7.83 0.87 10.35
C SER A 64 6.38 1.33 10.23
N SER A 65 5.93 2.19 11.13
CA SER A 65 4.58 2.78 11.12
C SER A 65 4.19 3.31 9.74
N TYR A 66 5.11 4.02 9.07
CA TYR A 66 4.91 4.54 7.71
C TYR A 66 4.70 3.45 6.66
N GLN A 67 5.41 2.33 6.78
CA GLN A 67 5.26 1.21 5.84
C GLN A 67 3.86 0.58 5.98
N LYS A 68 3.35 0.49 7.21
CA LYS A 68 2.00 -0.05 7.47
C LYS A 68 0.92 0.84 6.88
N THR A 69 0.99 2.16 7.10
CA THR A 69 -0.01 3.09 6.56
C THR A 69 0.02 3.16 5.04
N LYS A 70 1.20 3.06 4.41
CA LYS A 70 1.33 2.99 2.95
C LYS A 70 0.65 1.75 2.37
N GLN A 71 0.87 0.57 2.96
CA GLN A 71 0.23 -0.67 2.51
C GLN A 71 -1.29 -0.62 2.64
N GLU A 72 -1.79 -0.07 3.75
CA GLU A 72 -3.23 0.07 3.96
C GLU A 72 -3.87 1.01 2.93
N TYR A 73 -3.21 2.12 2.62
CA TYR A 73 -3.64 3.04 1.57
C TYR A 73 -3.72 2.35 0.19
N GLU A 74 -2.69 1.57 -0.16
CA GLU A 74 -2.66 0.83 -1.43
C GLU A 74 -3.80 -0.20 -1.51
N ARG A 75 -4.04 -0.96 -0.42
CA ARG A 75 -5.17 -1.89 -0.32
C ARG A 75 -6.52 -1.20 -0.51
N ILE A 76 -6.78 -0.12 0.23
CA ILE A 76 -8.04 0.63 0.14
C ILE A 76 -8.23 1.21 -1.27
N LYS A 77 -7.14 1.67 -1.90
CA LYS A 77 -7.18 2.20 -3.27
C LYS A 77 -7.56 1.10 -4.27
N GLU A 78 -6.96 -0.08 -4.13
CA GLU A 78 -7.25 -1.23 -4.99
C GLU A 78 -8.68 -1.76 -4.79
N GLU A 79 -9.13 -1.90 -3.55
CA GLU A 79 -10.51 -2.32 -3.24
C GLU A 79 -11.54 -1.34 -3.84
N LYS A 80 -11.27 -0.03 -3.76
CA LYS A 80 -12.13 0.97 -4.41
C LYS A 80 -12.11 0.87 -5.94
N ALA A 81 -10.97 0.52 -6.53
CA ALA A 81 -10.87 0.30 -7.98
C ALA A 81 -11.69 -0.93 -8.41
N GLN A 82 -11.56 -2.04 -7.69
CA GLN A 82 -12.32 -3.27 -7.94
C GLN A 82 -13.84 -3.03 -7.82
N LYS A 83 -14.30 -2.37 -6.75
CA LYS A 83 -15.72 -2.02 -6.59
C LYS A 83 -16.27 -1.16 -7.73
N ARG A 84 -15.47 -0.22 -8.24
CA ARG A 84 -15.84 0.60 -9.40
C ARG A 84 -15.95 -0.24 -10.67
N GLU A 85 -14.99 -1.13 -10.89
CA GLU A 85 -14.98 -2.03 -12.05
C GLU A 85 -16.19 -2.98 -12.04
N GLU A 86 -16.48 -3.60 -10.89
CA GLU A 86 -17.64 -4.47 -10.71
C GLU A 86 -18.95 -3.71 -10.95
N ALA A 87 -19.09 -2.50 -10.41
CA ALA A 87 -20.26 -1.66 -10.65
C ALA A 87 -20.44 -1.31 -12.14
N LEU A 88 -19.36 -0.99 -12.84
CA LEU A 88 -19.38 -0.73 -14.28
C LEU A 88 -19.76 -1.98 -15.08
N LYS A 89 -19.22 -3.14 -14.71
CA LYS A 89 -19.56 -4.43 -15.33
C LYS A 89 -21.05 -4.74 -15.16
N LYS A 90 -21.56 -4.66 -13.93
CA LYS A 90 -22.99 -4.86 -13.61
C LYS A 90 -23.89 -3.89 -14.39
N TYR A 91 -23.49 -2.62 -14.52
CA TYR A 91 -24.23 -1.65 -15.32
C TYR A 91 -24.27 -2.04 -16.81
N LYS A 92 -23.12 -2.41 -17.39
CA LYS A 92 -23.03 -2.84 -18.79
C LYS A 92 -23.89 -4.07 -19.04
N GLU A 93 -23.80 -5.08 -18.19
CA GLU A 93 -24.59 -6.32 -18.27
C GLU A 93 -26.09 -6.00 -18.23
N LYS A 94 -26.55 -5.24 -17.22
CA LYS A 94 -27.95 -4.81 -17.12
C LYS A 94 -28.42 -4.07 -18.37
N LYS A 95 -27.62 -3.13 -18.87
CA LYS A 95 -27.92 -2.36 -20.08
C LYS A 95 -28.06 -3.27 -21.30
N THR A 96 -27.12 -4.20 -21.49
CA THR A 96 -27.16 -5.15 -22.62
C THR A 96 -28.35 -6.10 -22.52
N ALA A 97 -28.64 -6.65 -21.34
CA ALA A 97 -29.79 -7.54 -21.13
C ALA A 97 -31.12 -6.84 -21.43
N THR A 98 -31.30 -5.62 -20.90
CA THR A 98 -32.48 -4.80 -21.20
C THR A 98 -32.61 -4.50 -22.70
N TYR A 99 -31.51 -4.17 -23.37
CA TYR A 99 -31.52 -3.94 -24.83
C TYR A 99 -31.95 -5.19 -25.60
N GLN A 100 -31.38 -6.36 -25.27
CA GLN A 100 -31.74 -7.62 -25.94
C GLN A 100 -33.22 -7.95 -25.74
N LEU A 101 -33.78 -7.71 -24.55
CA LEU A 101 -35.19 -7.88 -24.27
C LEU A 101 -36.08 -6.96 -25.14
N LEU A 102 -35.75 -5.66 -25.17
CA LEU A 102 -36.52 -4.64 -25.90
C LEU A 102 -36.38 -4.75 -27.42
N LYS A 103 -35.28 -5.34 -27.92
CA LYS A 103 -35.07 -5.60 -29.35
C LYS A 103 -35.98 -6.70 -29.89
N ARG A 104 -36.58 -7.54 -29.03
CA ARG A 104 -37.43 -8.66 -29.45
C ARG A 104 -38.66 -8.15 -30.20
N LYS A 105 -38.99 -8.86 -31.28
CA LYS A 105 -40.15 -8.60 -32.14
C LYS A 105 -41.07 -9.80 -32.16
N THR A 106 -42.34 -9.57 -32.48
CA THR A 106 -43.31 -10.64 -32.69
C THR A 106 -42.98 -11.41 -33.98
N LYS A 107 -43.63 -12.57 -34.20
CA LYS A 107 -43.48 -13.34 -35.45
C LYS A 107 -43.76 -12.51 -36.72
N LYS A 108 -44.57 -11.45 -36.59
CA LYS A 108 -44.90 -10.50 -37.67
C LYS A 108 -43.93 -9.30 -37.75
N GLY A 109 -42.84 -9.30 -36.96
CA GLY A 109 -41.82 -8.24 -36.96
C GLY A 109 -42.20 -6.97 -36.19
N GLN A 110 -43.36 -6.94 -35.52
CA GLN A 110 -43.81 -5.79 -34.75
C GLN A 110 -43.08 -5.73 -33.39
N PRO A 111 -42.86 -4.53 -32.82
CA PRO A 111 -42.32 -4.39 -31.47
C PRO A 111 -43.18 -5.12 -30.43
N ASN A 112 -42.55 -5.80 -29.47
CA ASN A 112 -43.26 -6.50 -28.40
C ASN A 112 -43.51 -5.56 -27.20
N LEU A 113 -44.69 -4.92 -27.19
CA LEU A 113 -45.10 -3.95 -26.17
C LEU A 113 -45.23 -4.56 -24.77
N ASN A 114 -45.62 -5.83 -24.66
CA ASN A 114 -45.80 -6.51 -23.37
C ASN A 114 -44.49 -6.57 -22.58
N LEU A 115 -43.37 -6.86 -23.26
CA LEU A 115 -42.04 -6.88 -22.63
C LEU A 115 -41.59 -5.49 -22.17
N HIS A 116 -41.96 -4.43 -22.90
CA HIS A 116 -41.68 -3.06 -22.50
C HIS A 116 -42.49 -2.65 -21.26
N MET A 117 -43.77 -3.05 -21.23
CA MET A 117 -44.68 -2.79 -20.11
C MET A 117 -44.22 -3.48 -18.83
N GLU A 118 -43.81 -4.75 -18.90
CA GLU A 118 -43.29 -5.50 -17.75
C GLU A 118 -42.06 -4.80 -17.14
N LEU A 119 -41.13 -4.36 -17.99
CA LEU A 119 -39.93 -3.64 -17.55
C LEU A 119 -40.25 -2.28 -16.92
N LEU A 120 -41.33 -1.62 -17.35
CA LEU A 120 -41.81 -0.37 -16.75
C LEU A 120 -42.42 -0.63 -15.37
N LEU A 121 -43.26 -1.65 -15.23
CA LEU A 121 -43.86 -2.03 -13.95
C LEU A 121 -42.78 -2.37 -12.91
N GLN A 122 -41.77 -3.15 -13.29
CA GLN A 122 -40.62 -3.46 -12.44
C GLN A 122 -39.88 -2.20 -11.96
N LYS A 123 -39.75 -1.16 -12.81
CA LYS A 123 -39.12 0.11 -12.42
C LYS A 123 -39.97 0.88 -11.40
N ILE A 124 -41.29 0.90 -11.58
CA ILE A 124 -42.21 1.57 -10.66
C ILE A 124 -42.20 0.87 -9.30
N GLU A 125 -42.23 -0.46 -9.27
CA GLU A 125 -42.14 -1.23 -8.03
C GLU A 125 -40.80 -1.01 -7.32
N ALA A 126 -39.68 -1.00 -8.07
CA ALA A 126 -38.36 -0.75 -7.52
C ALA A 126 -38.18 0.67 -6.95
N GLN A 127 -38.95 1.66 -7.45
CA GLN A 127 -38.96 3.02 -6.91
C GLN A 127 -39.81 3.17 -5.64
N ARG A 128 -40.78 2.27 -5.44
CA ARG A 128 -41.65 2.25 -4.25
C ARG A 128 -41.02 1.52 -3.06
N LYS A 129 -39.94 0.77 -3.28
CA LYS A 129 -39.12 0.11 -2.26
C LYS A 129 -37.98 1.01 -1.82
#